data_AF-A0A6A6KPS7-F1
#
_entry.id   AF-A0A6A6KPS7-F1
#
_cell.length_a   1.000
_cell.length_b   1.000
_cell.length_c   1.000
_cell.angle_alpha   90.00
_cell.angle_beta   90.00
_cell.angle_gamma   90.00
#
_symmetry.space_group_name_H-M   'P 1'
#
loop_
_entity.id
_entity.type
_entity.pdbx_description
1 polymer ?
#
loop_
_entity_poly.entity_id
_entity_poly.type
_entity_poly.pdbx_seq_one_letter_code
_entity_poly.pdbx_strand_id
1 'polypeptide(L)'
;MPARPDCALPTLQMTSFPDSFTLVAGSPSQTFLFALPTEQVRSGDASATELFELGAVMLRRKFYPAATKFLLQAIERWDGDDQDLAQVYNALGVSYVRDGKLDKGIAQFETAVKLQPGYVTAWNNLGDAYEKKKDLKSALKSFEEVLLFDPNNKVARPRRDALKDRVQMYKGVPVKSKDR
;
A
#
# COMPACT_ATOMS: atom_id res chain seq x y z
N MET A 1 10.48 73.74 -4.06
CA MET A 1 9.49 72.90 -4.75
C MET A 1 9.78 72.91 -6.24
N PRO A 2 10.25 71.79 -6.80
CA PRO A 2 10.09 71.50 -8.22
C PRO A 2 9.35 70.17 -8.44
N ALA A 3 8.39 70.20 -9.37
CA ALA A 3 7.55 69.09 -9.79
C ALA A 3 8.24 68.19 -10.82
N ARG A 4 8.02 66.86 -10.71
CA ARG A 4 8.01 65.81 -11.76
C ARG A 4 7.36 64.53 -11.18
N PRO A 5 6.93 63.55 -11.98
CA PRO A 5 6.00 63.62 -13.12
C PRO A 5 4.86 62.58 -13.01
N ASP A 6 3.82 62.75 -13.82
CA ASP A 6 2.62 61.92 -13.90
C ASP A 6 2.89 60.42 -14.20
N CYS A 7 2.40 59.55 -13.33
CA CYS A 7 2.30 58.11 -13.58
C CYS A 7 1.09 57.82 -14.49
N ALA A 8 1.33 57.70 -15.79
CA ALA A 8 0.35 57.14 -16.73
C ALA A 8 0.31 55.61 -16.59
N LEU A 9 -0.82 55.08 -16.10
CA LEU A 9 -1.14 53.65 -16.15
C LEU A 9 -1.64 53.29 -17.57
N PRO A 10 -1.18 52.18 -18.18
CA PRO A 10 -1.73 51.74 -19.45
C PRO A 10 -3.11 51.11 -19.24
N THR A 11 -4.14 51.72 -19.80
CA THR A 11 -5.48 51.14 -19.99
C THR A 11 -5.42 49.97 -20.96
N LEU A 12 -5.60 48.74 -20.45
CA LEU A 12 -5.87 47.55 -21.24
C LEU A 12 -7.24 47.69 -21.91
N GLN A 13 -7.25 47.84 -23.25
CA GLN A 13 -8.48 47.79 -24.02
C GLN A 13 -9.01 46.35 -24.08
N MET A 14 -10.23 46.19 -23.59
CA MET A 14 -11.00 44.96 -23.60
C MET A 14 -11.66 44.83 -24.99
N THR A 15 -10.97 44.24 -25.95
CA THR A 15 -11.55 43.94 -27.27
C THR A 15 -12.37 42.66 -27.18
N SER A 16 -13.67 42.82 -27.44
CA SER A 16 -14.69 41.79 -27.63
C SER A 16 -14.24 40.68 -28.59
N PHE A 17 -14.32 39.42 -28.15
CA PHE A 17 -14.27 38.25 -29.02
C PHE A 17 -15.65 38.00 -29.65
N PRO A 18 -15.76 37.74 -30.96
CA PRO A 18 -17.05 37.35 -31.56
C PRO A 18 -17.35 35.87 -31.31
N ASP A 19 -18.50 35.61 -30.69
CA ASP A 19 -19.17 34.31 -30.65
C ASP A 19 -19.71 33.97 -32.05
N SER A 20 -19.04 33.07 -32.78
CA SER A 20 -19.66 32.01 -33.61
C SER A 20 -18.65 31.41 -34.59
N PHE A 21 -18.37 30.11 -34.45
CA PHE A 21 -17.75 29.29 -35.49
C PHE A 21 -18.81 28.33 -36.03
N THR A 22 -19.22 28.54 -37.27
CA THR A 22 -20.02 27.59 -38.05
C THR A 22 -19.18 26.40 -38.46
N LEU A 23 -19.59 25.20 -38.04
CA LEU A 23 -18.94 23.92 -38.40
C LEU A 23 -19.38 23.48 -39.80
N VAL A 24 -18.47 23.51 -40.77
CA VAL A 24 -18.66 22.88 -42.08
C VAL A 24 -18.32 21.39 -41.97
N ALA A 25 -19.26 20.53 -42.34
CA ALA A 25 -19.10 19.08 -42.39
C ALA A 25 -18.20 18.66 -43.57
N GLY A 26 -17.24 17.77 -43.28
CA GLY A 26 -16.37 17.10 -44.24
C GLY A 26 -16.02 15.69 -43.75
N SER A 27 -16.00 14.74 -44.68
CA SER A 27 -16.24 13.29 -44.59
C SER A 27 -15.24 12.44 -43.78
N PRO A 28 -15.60 11.18 -43.42
CA PRO A 28 -14.84 10.34 -42.49
C PRO A 28 -13.86 9.43 -43.23
N SER A 29 -12.57 9.50 -42.91
CA SER A 29 -11.56 8.49 -43.28
C SER A 29 -10.26 8.74 -42.53
N GLN A 30 -10.13 8.14 -41.34
CA GLN A 30 -8.88 7.55 -40.80
C GLN A 30 -9.10 7.17 -39.33
N THR A 31 -9.47 5.91 -39.12
CA THR A 31 -9.44 5.28 -37.80
C THR A 31 -8.05 4.71 -37.57
N PHE A 32 -7.20 5.42 -36.84
CA PHE A 32 -6.13 4.85 -36.03
C PHE A 32 -5.73 5.92 -35.00
N LEU A 33 -6.31 5.83 -33.79
CA LEU A 33 -5.65 6.40 -32.62
C LEU A 33 -5.83 5.47 -31.43
N PHE A 34 -4.68 4.93 -31.06
CA PHE A 34 -4.41 4.10 -29.91
C PHE A 34 -4.98 4.75 -28.64
N ALA A 35 -5.66 3.94 -27.82
CA ALA A 35 -6.19 4.33 -26.54
C ALA A 35 -5.07 4.78 -25.59
N LEU A 36 -5.26 5.95 -24.98
CA LEU A 36 -5.06 6.15 -23.56
C LEU A 36 -6.23 7.02 -23.08
N PRO A 37 -7.12 6.55 -22.20
CA PRO A 37 -7.90 7.48 -21.42
C PRO A 37 -6.91 8.16 -20.48
N THR A 38 -6.48 9.37 -20.83
CA THR A 38 -5.90 10.27 -19.83
C THR A 38 -7.05 10.65 -18.91
N GLU A 39 -7.15 9.90 -17.82
CA GLU A 39 -8.07 10.16 -16.73
C GLU A 39 -7.85 11.60 -16.28
N GLN A 40 -8.77 12.48 -16.68
CA GLN A 40 -8.89 13.79 -16.09
C GLN A 40 -9.24 13.57 -14.63
N VAL A 41 -8.22 13.62 -13.77
CA VAL A 41 -8.37 13.65 -12.31
C VAL A 41 -9.25 14.84 -11.98
N ARG A 42 -10.56 14.58 -11.84
CA ARG A 42 -11.51 15.54 -11.30
C ARG A 42 -11.15 15.69 -9.84
N SER A 43 -10.66 16.88 -9.51
CA SER A 43 -10.57 17.48 -8.19
C SER A 43 -11.66 16.96 -7.24
N GLY A 44 -11.31 16.02 -6.34
CA GLY A 44 -12.24 15.55 -5.30
C GLY A 44 -11.96 14.18 -4.72
N ASP A 45 -11.50 13.22 -5.53
CA ASP A 45 -11.34 11.83 -5.08
C ASP A 45 -9.86 11.44 -4.99
N ALA A 46 -9.38 11.17 -3.78
CA ALA A 46 -8.03 10.67 -3.56
C ALA A 46 -7.87 9.29 -4.20
N SER A 47 -6.82 9.11 -5.00
CA SER A 47 -6.51 7.85 -5.69
C SER A 47 -6.12 6.75 -4.69
N ALA A 48 -6.22 5.48 -5.09
CA ALA A 48 -5.82 4.36 -4.23
C ALA A 48 -4.36 4.48 -3.77
N THR A 49 -3.48 4.90 -4.68
CA THR A 49 -2.07 5.16 -4.41
C THR A 49 -1.86 6.29 -3.41
N GLU A 50 -2.58 7.40 -3.54
CA GLU A 50 -2.51 8.51 -2.58
C GLU A 50 -2.97 8.08 -1.18
N LEU A 51 -4.03 7.29 -1.10
CA LEU A 51 -4.54 6.74 0.16
C LEU A 51 -3.53 5.76 0.80
N PHE A 52 -2.87 4.94 -0.02
CA PHE A 52 -1.80 4.05 0.45
C PHE A 52 -0.62 4.84 1.01
N GLU A 53 -0.15 5.87 0.28
CA GLU A 53 0.94 6.74 0.73
C GLU A 53 0.59 7.45 2.04
N LEU A 54 -0.63 7.96 2.16
CA LEU A 54 -1.11 8.57 3.40
C LEU A 54 -1.15 7.56 4.56
N GLY A 55 -1.62 6.34 4.29
CA GLY A 55 -1.56 5.22 5.23
C GLY A 55 -0.12 4.94 5.71
N ALA A 56 0.84 4.90 4.78
CA ALA A 56 2.25 4.70 5.08
C ALA A 56 2.86 5.86 5.91
N VAL A 57 2.51 7.11 5.59
CA VAL A 57 2.90 8.28 6.40
C VAL A 57 2.38 8.16 7.83
N MET A 58 1.11 7.77 8.00
CA MET A 58 0.50 7.60 9.32
C MET A 58 1.16 6.47 10.13
N LEU A 59 1.57 5.36 9.48
CA LEU A 59 2.36 4.30 10.11
C LEU A 59 3.69 4.82 10.64
N ARG A 60 4.42 5.63 9.86
CA ARG A 60 5.69 6.25 10.30
C ARG A 60 5.48 7.17 11.50
N ARG A 61 4.35 7.88 11.53
CA ARG A 61 3.93 8.74 12.66
C ARG A 61 3.32 7.97 13.84
N LYS A 62 3.19 6.64 13.74
CA LYS A 62 2.59 5.75 14.74
C LYS A 62 1.10 5.97 14.99
N PHE A 63 0.39 6.63 14.07
CA PHE A 63 -1.06 6.77 14.13
C PHE A 63 -1.75 5.56 13.49
N TYR A 64 -1.72 4.42 14.18
CA TYR A 64 -2.17 3.13 13.62
C TYR A 64 -3.67 3.08 13.28
N PRO A 65 -4.61 3.63 14.09
CA PRO A 65 -6.02 3.63 13.72
C PRO A 65 -6.30 4.46 12.46
N ALA A 66 -5.63 5.62 12.32
CA ALA A 66 -5.75 6.46 11.13
C ALA A 66 -5.13 5.78 9.90
N ALA A 67 -3.94 5.17 10.05
CA ALA A 67 -3.31 4.40 8.98
C ALA A 67 -4.22 3.29 8.46
N THR A 68 -4.82 2.52 9.38
CA THR A 68 -5.76 1.43 9.05
C THR A 68 -6.92 1.94 8.20
N LYS A 69 -7.50 3.10 8.56
CA LYS A 69 -8.61 3.69 7.81
C LYS A 69 -8.20 4.01 6.37
N PHE A 70 -7.10 4.73 6.17
CA PHE A 70 -6.65 5.10 4.83
C PHE A 70 -6.24 3.88 3.99
N LEU A 71 -5.61 2.87 4.61
CA LEU A 71 -5.23 1.63 3.92
C LEU A 71 -6.45 0.81 3.50
N LEU A 72 -7.52 0.77 4.30
CA LEU A 72 -8.78 0.11 3.91
C LEU A 72 -9.44 0.85 2.74
N GLN A 73 -9.47 2.18 2.77
CA GLN A 73 -9.98 2.98 1.66
C GLN A 73 -9.14 2.79 0.38
N ALA A 74 -7.83 2.62 0.51
CA ALA A 74 -6.95 2.30 -0.62
C ALA A 74 -7.31 0.95 -1.26
N ILE A 75 -7.64 -0.07 -0.45
CA ILE A 75 -8.07 -1.39 -0.94
C ILE A 75 -9.43 -1.29 -1.64
N GLU A 76 -10.39 -0.54 -1.08
CA GLU A 76 -11.74 -0.38 -1.66
C GLU A 76 -11.72 0.30 -3.03
N ARG A 77 -10.77 1.23 -3.22
CA ARG A 77 -10.60 1.98 -4.48
C ARG A 77 -9.51 1.42 -5.37
N TRP A 78 -8.97 0.25 -5.02
CA TRP A 78 -7.84 -0.31 -5.72
C TRP A 78 -8.20 -0.63 -7.18
N ASP A 79 -7.46 -0.04 -8.10
CA ASP A 79 -7.61 -0.15 -9.54
C ASP A 79 -6.34 -0.69 -10.24
N GLY A 80 -5.29 -0.96 -9.48
CA GLY A 80 -4.00 -1.45 -9.97
C GLY A 80 -3.84 -2.97 -9.92
N ASP A 81 -2.60 -3.44 -10.07
CA ASP A 81 -2.28 -4.87 -10.08
C ASP A 81 -2.38 -5.54 -8.70
N ASP A 82 -2.73 -6.83 -8.70
CA ASP A 82 -2.83 -7.65 -7.47
C ASP A 82 -1.51 -7.74 -6.71
N GLN A 83 -0.38 -7.64 -7.41
CA GLN A 83 0.96 -7.65 -6.79
C GLN A 83 1.20 -6.42 -5.92
N ASP A 84 0.72 -5.26 -6.37
CA ASP A 84 0.83 -4.01 -5.62
C ASP A 84 -0.21 -3.94 -4.49
N LEU A 85 -1.38 -4.55 -4.70
CA LEU A 85 -2.37 -4.75 -3.65
C LEU A 85 -1.80 -5.56 -2.46
N ALA A 86 -0.89 -6.52 -2.71
CA ALA A 86 -0.18 -7.24 -1.66
C ALA A 86 0.63 -6.30 -0.73
N GLN A 87 1.18 -5.22 -1.26
CA GLN A 87 1.89 -4.21 -0.48
C GLN A 87 0.95 -3.46 0.46
N VAL A 88 -0.26 -3.13 -0.01
CA VAL A 88 -1.30 -2.48 0.78
C VAL A 88 -1.77 -3.39 1.93
N TYR A 89 -2.04 -4.67 1.65
CA TYR A 89 -2.38 -5.66 2.68
C TYR A 89 -1.25 -5.85 3.70
N ASN A 90 0.00 -5.86 3.26
CA ASN A 90 1.15 -5.92 4.17
C ASN A 90 1.22 -4.68 5.08
N ALA A 91 1.05 -3.47 4.53
CA ALA A 91 1.01 -2.25 5.34
C ALA A 91 -0.17 -2.27 6.33
N LEU A 92 -1.33 -2.78 5.92
CA LEU A 92 -2.50 -2.93 6.78
C LEU A 92 -2.24 -3.93 7.91
N GLY A 93 -1.56 -5.05 7.60
CA GLY A 93 -1.12 -6.02 8.60
C GLY A 93 -0.19 -5.41 9.64
N VAL A 94 0.80 -4.63 9.20
CA VAL A 94 1.70 -3.88 10.10
C VAL A 94 0.91 -2.92 10.98
N SER A 95 -0.05 -2.20 10.40
CA SER A 95 -0.94 -1.30 11.14
C SER A 95 -1.65 -2.02 12.28
N TYR A 96 -2.30 -3.14 12.00
CA TYR A 96 -3.02 -3.92 13.01
C TYR A 96 -2.10 -4.50 14.09
N VAL A 97 -0.94 -5.07 13.71
CA VAL A 97 0.01 -5.61 14.69
C VAL A 97 0.52 -4.51 15.63
N ARG A 98 0.76 -3.30 15.10
CA ARG A 98 1.22 -2.17 15.90
C ARG A 98 0.11 -1.56 16.77
N ASP A 99 -1.15 -1.67 16.33
CA ASP A 99 -2.36 -1.33 17.09
C ASP A 99 -2.73 -2.40 18.16
N GLY A 100 -1.92 -3.46 18.30
CA GLY A 100 -2.15 -4.55 19.25
C GLY A 100 -3.13 -5.63 18.78
N LYS A 101 -3.71 -5.48 17.59
CA LYS A 101 -4.66 -6.43 16.97
C LYS A 101 -3.90 -7.49 16.17
N LEU A 102 -3.16 -8.34 16.88
CA LEU A 102 -2.25 -9.31 16.28
C LEU A 102 -2.94 -10.28 15.30
N ASP A 103 -4.08 -10.85 15.67
CA ASP A 103 -4.80 -11.81 14.83
C ASP A 103 -5.28 -11.20 13.51
N LYS A 104 -5.78 -9.96 13.56
CA LYS A 104 -6.17 -9.24 12.33
C LYS A 104 -4.97 -8.97 11.44
N GLY A 105 -3.84 -8.61 12.05
CA GLY A 105 -2.59 -8.38 11.33
C GLY A 105 -2.10 -9.61 10.59
N ILE A 106 -2.12 -10.78 11.26
CA ILE A 106 -1.77 -12.08 10.66
C ILE A 106 -2.66 -12.34 9.44
N ALA A 107 -3.98 -12.18 9.56
CA ALA A 107 -4.90 -12.42 8.45
C ALA A 107 -4.58 -11.53 7.22
N GLN A 108 -4.18 -10.27 7.43
CA GLN A 108 -3.80 -9.40 6.31
C GLN A 108 -2.46 -9.80 5.68
N PHE A 109 -1.49 -10.21 6.49
CA PHE A 109 -0.22 -10.75 5.96
C PHE A 109 -0.43 -12.03 5.16
N GLU A 110 -1.33 -12.90 5.59
CA GLU A 110 -1.70 -14.10 4.83
C GLU A 110 -2.32 -13.77 3.48
N THR A 111 -3.18 -12.75 3.42
CA THR A 111 -3.71 -12.25 2.14
C THR A 111 -2.60 -11.70 1.26
N ALA A 112 -1.66 -10.93 1.82
CA ALA A 112 -0.53 -10.38 1.07
C ALA A 112 0.33 -11.48 0.42
N VAL A 113 0.68 -12.53 1.17
CA VAL A 113 1.50 -13.64 0.62
C VAL A 113 0.72 -14.53 -0.36
N LYS A 114 -0.63 -14.58 -0.27
CA LYS A 114 -1.47 -15.26 -1.27
C LYS A 114 -1.49 -14.51 -2.60
N LEU A 115 -1.58 -13.17 -2.54
CA LEU A 115 -1.53 -12.31 -3.73
C LEU A 115 -0.14 -12.31 -4.37
N GLN A 116 0.91 -12.25 -3.54
CA GLN A 116 2.29 -12.27 -3.99
C GLN A 116 3.11 -13.29 -3.18
N PRO A 117 3.19 -14.56 -3.63
CA PRO A 117 3.96 -15.60 -2.95
C PRO A 117 5.44 -15.27 -2.78
N GLY A 118 6.03 -14.52 -3.71
CA GLY A 118 7.43 -14.08 -3.62
C GLY A 118 7.67 -12.88 -2.72
N TYR A 119 6.67 -12.37 -1.99
CA TYR A 119 6.82 -11.16 -1.20
C TYR A 119 7.55 -11.40 0.12
N VAL A 120 8.88 -11.41 0.04
CA VAL A 120 9.80 -11.65 1.15
C VAL A 120 9.49 -10.81 2.40
N THR A 121 9.12 -9.54 2.23
CA THR A 121 8.80 -8.65 3.35
C THR A 121 7.52 -9.08 4.08
N ALA A 122 6.47 -9.47 3.36
CA ALA A 122 5.24 -9.96 3.97
C ALA A 122 5.45 -11.28 4.71
N TRP A 123 6.22 -12.21 4.15
CA TRP A 123 6.58 -13.46 4.83
C TRP A 123 7.38 -13.25 6.12
N ASN A 124 8.34 -12.31 6.12
CA ASN A 124 9.06 -11.94 7.33
C ASN A 124 8.12 -11.35 8.40
N ASN A 125 7.22 -10.44 7.99
CA ASN A 125 6.24 -9.85 8.90
C ASN A 125 5.25 -10.88 9.45
N LEU A 126 4.84 -11.85 8.63
CA LEU A 126 3.98 -12.96 9.02
C LEU A 126 4.67 -13.85 10.06
N GLY A 127 5.94 -14.21 9.83
CA GLY A 127 6.76 -14.97 10.78
C GLY A 127 6.88 -14.26 12.13
N ASP A 128 7.22 -12.96 12.11
CA ASP A 128 7.29 -12.11 13.31
C ASP A 128 5.95 -12.05 14.07
N ALA A 129 4.83 -11.96 13.34
CA ALA A 129 3.51 -11.93 13.94
C ALA A 129 3.14 -13.28 14.59
N TYR A 130 3.48 -14.40 13.94
CA TYR A 130 3.30 -15.74 14.51
C TYR A 130 4.18 -16.00 15.74
N GLU A 131 5.42 -15.53 15.74
CA GLU A 131 6.29 -15.59 16.93
C GLU A 131 5.67 -14.86 18.12
N LYS A 132 5.11 -13.65 17.89
CA LYS A 132 4.40 -12.88 18.92
C LYS A 132 3.16 -13.61 19.43
N LYS A 133 2.46 -14.34 18.55
CA LYS A 133 1.31 -15.18 18.90
C LYS A 133 1.72 -16.46 19.64
N LYS A 134 3.03 -16.74 19.74
CA LYS A 134 3.62 -17.99 20.27
C LYS A 134 3.31 -19.23 19.43
N ASP A 135 2.84 -19.05 18.19
CA ASP A 135 2.72 -20.15 17.24
C ASP A 135 4.04 -20.34 16.50
N LEU A 136 4.97 -21.02 17.19
CA LEU A 136 6.32 -21.21 16.69
C LEU A 136 6.38 -22.12 15.46
N LYS A 137 5.39 -23.01 15.28
CA LYS A 137 5.34 -23.91 14.11
C LYS A 137 5.01 -23.12 12.85
N SER A 138 4.00 -22.26 12.91
CA SER A 138 3.63 -21.41 11.78
C SER A 138 4.71 -20.37 11.50
N ALA A 139 5.29 -19.76 12.54
CA ALA A 139 6.42 -18.84 12.38
C ALA A 139 7.61 -19.47 11.65
N LEU A 140 7.99 -20.70 12.04
CA LEU A 140 9.09 -21.43 11.42
C LEU A 140 8.83 -21.63 9.93
N LYS A 141 7.62 -22.07 9.56
CA LYS A 141 7.24 -22.23 8.15
C LYS A 141 7.35 -20.91 7.39
N SER A 142 6.84 -19.81 7.94
CA SER A 142 6.92 -18.50 7.29
C SER A 142 8.36 -18.07 7.01
N PHE A 143 9.29 -18.28 7.95
CA PHE A 143 10.71 -17.97 7.71
C PHE A 143 11.39 -18.96 6.77
N GLU A 144 10.95 -20.22 6.69
CA GLU A 144 11.43 -21.16 5.67
C GLU A 144 11.01 -20.72 4.27
N GLU A 145 9.76 -20.26 4.08
CA GLU A 145 9.29 -19.66 2.83
C GLU A 145 10.13 -18.44 2.42
N VAL A 146 10.49 -17.56 3.35
CA VAL A 146 11.40 -16.44 3.06
C VAL A 146 12.70 -16.95 2.45
N LEU A 147 13.29 -18.00 3.01
CA LEU A 147 14.58 -18.54 2.56
C LEU A 147 14.48 -19.28 1.22
N LEU A 148 13.29 -19.68 0.78
CA LEU A 148 13.07 -20.22 -0.57
C LEU A 148 13.22 -19.12 -1.63
N PHE A 149 12.70 -17.92 -1.36
CA PHE A 149 12.78 -16.78 -2.29
C PHE A 149 14.06 -15.96 -2.13
N ASP A 150 14.53 -15.79 -0.90
CA ASP A 150 15.77 -15.09 -0.56
C ASP A 150 16.63 -15.95 0.39
N PRO A 151 17.46 -16.85 -0.16
CA PRO A 151 18.32 -17.74 0.63
C PRO A 151 19.34 -17.01 1.52
N ASN A 152 19.67 -15.76 1.18
CA ASN A 152 20.66 -14.96 1.89
C ASN A 152 20.03 -13.94 2.86
N ASN A 153 18.73 -14.09 3.15
CA ASN A 153 18.03 -13.21 4.06
C ASN A 153 18.64 -13.26 5.48
N LYS A 154 19.26 -12.15 5.90
CA LYS A 154 19.95 -12.03 7.19
C LYS A 154 19.00 -12.04 8.39
N VAL A 155 17.70 -11.83 8.18
CA VAL A 155 16.69 -11.83 9.24
C VAL A 155 16.07 -13.21 9.39
N ALA A 156 15.61 -13.81 8.29
CA ALA A 156 14.89 -15.08 8.33
C ALA A 156 15.76 -16.25 8.78
N ARG A 157 17.04 -16.32 8.35
CA ARG A 157 17.93 -17.43 8.69
C ARG A 157 18.13 -17.60 10.21
N PRO A 158 18.61 -16.59 10.97
CA PRO A 158 18.78 -16.74 12.42
C PRO A 158 17.46 -16.96 13.15
N ARG A 159 16.35 -16.35 12.69
CA ARG A 159 15.02 -16.57 13.29
C ARG A 159 14.54 -18.00 13.11
N ARG A 160 14.68 -18.55 11.89
CA ARG A 160 14.34 -19.94 11.58
C ARG A 160 15.14 -20.92 12.41
N ASP A 161 16.45 -20.70 12.55
CA ASP A 161 17.32 -21.57 13.36
C ASP A 161 16.93 -21.54 14.85
N ALA A 162 16.74 -20.34 15.41
CA ALA A 162 16.26 -20.19 16.78
C ALA A 162 14.89 -20.85 17.01
N LEU A 163 14.00 -20.79 16.02
CA LEU A 163 12.69 -21.43 16.08
C LEU A 163 12.76 -22.95 15.99
N LYS A 164 13.68 -23.51 15.19
CA LYS A 164 13.88 -24.97 15.09
C LYS A 164 14.23 -25.56 16.45
N ASP A 165 15.16 -24.95 17.16
CA ASP A 165 15.58 -25.40 18.49
C ASP A 165 14.42 -25.32 19.49
N ARG A 166 13.67 -24.22 19.47
CA ARG A 166 12.50 -24.03 20.34
C ARG A 166 11.40 -25.04 20.04
N VAL A 167 11.03 -25.24 18.78
CA VAL A 167 10.00 -26.22 18.38
C VAL A 167 10.42 -27.64 18.75
N GLN A 168 11.70 -28.00 18.60
CA GLN A 168 12.22 -29.31 18.99
C GLN A 168 12.19 -29.49 20.52
N MET A 169 12.51 -28.46 21.31
CA MET A 169 12.35 -28.48 22.77
C MET A 169 10.89 -28.73 23.18
N TYR A 170 9.93 -28.09 22.50
CA TYR A 170 8.50 -28.28 22.78
C TYR A 170 7.96 -29.66 22.42
N LYS A 171 8.59 -30.43 21.51
CA LYS A 171 8.20 -31.83 21.26
C LYS A 171 8.46 -32.75 22.48
N GLY A 172 9.38 -32.38 23.36
CA GLY A 172 9.70 -33.13 24.59
C GLY A 172 8.80 -32.81 25.78
N VAL A 173 7.96 -31.76 25.69
CA VAL A 173 7.06 -31.35 26.77
C VAL A 173 5.64 -31.80 26.43
N PRO A 174 4.99 -32.68 27.22
CA PRO A 174 3.60 -33.02 27.00
C PRO A 174 2.74 -31.77 27.23
N VAL A 175 2.27 -31.17 26.14
CA VAL A 175 1.28 -30.09 26.18
C VAL A 175 -0.04 -30.71 26.63
N LYS A 176 -0.43 -30.49 27.88
CA LYS A 176 -1.84 -30.69 28.28
C LYS A 176 -2.66 -29.66 27.49
N SER A 177 -3.22 -30.08 26.36
CA SER A 177 -4.24 -29.30 25.66
C SER A 177 -5.38 -29.07 26.64
N LYS A 178 -5.63 -27.81 26.97
CA LYS A 178 -6.80 -27.44 27.77
C LYS A 178 -7.95 -27.32 26.77
N ASP A 179 -8.54 -28.46 26.44
CA ASP A 179 -9.81 -28.51 25.74
C ASP A 179 -10.83 -27.75 26.61
N ARG A 180 -11.49 -26.78 26.02
CA ARG A 180 -12.55 -25.98 26.62
C ARG A 180 -13.73 -25.91 25.68
#